data_AF-A0A821I368-F1
#
_entry.id   AF-A0A821I368-F1
#
_cell.length_a   1.000
_cell.length_b   1.000
_cell.length_c   1.000
_cell.angle_alpha   90.00
_cell.angle_beta   90.00
_cell.angle_gamma   90.00
#
_symmetry.space_group_name_H-M   'P 1'
#
loop_
_entity.id
_entity.type
_entity.pdbx_description
1 polymer ?
#
loop_
_entity_poly.entity_id
_entity_poly.type
_entity_poly.pdbx_seq_one_letter_code
_entity_poly.pdbx_strand_id
1 'polypeptide(L)'
;MIRLFIIIYYFILVFSTVIVNMTHIEVPQNITHWPLFHNGVAASLAINRHACDMGDNWIRSQILKNNDITNEQAGFLYGLGLIGHFKNLPKSLIYSLLQKANELTMMASLLGICVSNYKSMSLTLTSLLTIYIKSMLPQTLFEWEVPFGVQICGIMGLGLLYAGSGDRYISDILLAEIGKLPVSTGEKEMVILEREAYAFTSGIALGTVLFKKGLHNINSKEDFFTSALLSYIIGKERVYSFGSLRTHIQVHEYGSMNANITATGAMIALGLTYFSTKNKDIAEWFTPNDIMRLIELIRPDLLLLRTVVYNLISWESINNTTEWIEKQIPTALSKNAFQTKISLNTYDAESITQAYCYLVSGVCFSLALKYAGTWNEQTANIIRTYFKQFQVYIDRPADYVENDPDCYAPDTITLEFVISTLVLSLAMVR
;
A
#
# COMPACT_ATOMS: atom_id res chain seq x y z
N MET A 1 8.37 -1.74 65.55
CA MET A 1 8.16 -2.68 64.42
C MET A 1 6.77 -2.60 63.80
N ILE A 2 5.67 -2.63 64.57
CA ILE A 2 4.29 -2.65 64.02
C ILE A 2 3.93 -1.37 63.23
N ARG A 3 4.37 -0.18 63.67
CA ARG A 3 4.17 1.07 62.92
C ARG A 3 4.91 1.13 61.58
N LEU A 4 6.08 0.50 61.47
CA LEU A 4 6.84 0.44 60.21
C LEU A 4 6.14 -0.50 59.21
N PHE A 5 5.57 -1.59 59.70
CA PHE A 5 4.78 -2.53 58.89
C PHE A 5 3.49 -1.88 58.35
N ILE A 6 2.81 -1.05 59.15
CA ILE A 6 1.62 -0.31 58.69
C ILE A 6 1.98 0.74 57.64
N ILE A 7 3.12 1.44 57.80
CA ILE A 7 3.59 2.43 56.81
C ILE A 7 3.99 1.75 55.51
N ILE A 8 4.69 0.60 55.56
CA ILE A 8 5.03 -0.19 54.36
C ILE A 8 3.78 -0.79 53.72
N TYR A 9 2.81 -1.27 54.50
CA TYR A 9 1.54 -1.77 53.98
C TYR A 9 0.72 -0.67 53.30
N TYR A 10 0.71 0.55 53.86
CA TYR A 10 0.12 1.72 53.21
C TYR A 10 0.91 2.15 51.97
N PHE A 11 2.25 2.14 52.00
CA PHE A 11 3.08 2.47 50.83
C PHE A 11 2.91 1.46 49.69
N ILE A 12 2.69 0.19 50.00
CA ILE A 12 2.38 -0.88 49.04
C ILE A 12 0.93 -0.76 48.52
N LEU A 13 -0.02 -0.27 49.34
CA LEU A 13 -1.41 0.01 48.92
C LEU A 13 -1.58 1.31 48.11
N VAL A 14 -0.62 2.24 48.17
CA VAL A 14 -0.68 3.54 47.47
C VAL A 14 -0.35 3.44 45.98
N PHE A 15 0.28 2.35 45.52
CA PHE A 15 0.27 1.99 44.10
C PHE A 15 -0.99 1.19 43.75
N SER A 16 -2.16 1.74 44.06
CA SER A 16 -3.40 1.24 43.47
C SER A 16 -3.29 1.45 41.96
N THR A 17 -3.37 0.38 41.18
CA THR A 17 -3.46 0.43 39.72
C THR A 17 -4.77 1.13 39.35
N VAL A 18 -4.73 2.46 39.22
CA VAL A 18 -5.87 3.25 38.76
C VAL A 18 -6.02 2.97 37.26
N ILE A 19 -7.14 2.34 36.90
CA ILE A 19 -7.51 2.16 35.50
C ILE A 19 -7.96 3.53 34.99
N VAL A 20 -7.09 4.21 34.24
CA VAL A 20 -7.41 5.46 33.57
C VAL A 20 -8.13 5.11 32.27
N ASN A 21 -9.44 5.34 32.23
CA ASN A 21 -10.23 5.19 31.01
C ASN A 21 -10.25 6.50 30.20
N MET A 22 -10.14 6.38 28.88
CA MET A 22 -10.18 7.51 27.95
C MET A 22 -11.57 8.15 27.79
N THR A 23 -12.55 7.80 28.65
CA THR A 23 -13.94 8.27 28.58
C THR A 23 -14.10 9.77 28.83
N HIS A 24 -13.09 10.42 29.41
CA HIS A 24 -13.07 11.85 29.71
C HIS A 24 -12.34 12.69 28.65
N ILE A 25 -11.80 12.07 27.60
CA ILE A 25 -11.11 12.74 26.50
C ILE A 25 -11.99 12.63 25.26
N GLU A 26 -12.13 13.72 24.50
CA GLU A 26 -12.78 13.66 23.20
C GLU A 26 -11.90 12.88 22.23
N VAL A 27 -12.30 11.64 21.96
CA VAL A 27 -11.59 10.73 21.05
C VAL A 27 -12.47 10.48 19.83
N PRO A 28 -11.92 10.40 18.60
CA PRO A 28 -12.68 10.02 17.42
C PRO A 28 -13.42 8.70 17.63
N GLN A 29 -14.72 8.65 17.31
CA GLN A 29 -15.58 7.49 17.54
C GLN A 29 -15.07 6.20 16.85
N ASN A 30 -14.33 6.35 15.74
CA ASN A 30 -13.83 5.24 14.94
C ASN A 30 -12.44 4.73 15.35
N ILE A 31 -11.81 5.31 16.39
CA ILE A 31 -10.41 5.00 16.74
C ILE A 31 -10.18 3.51 17.04
N THR A 32 -11.20 2.81 17.55
CA THR A 32 -11.12 1.41 17.94
C THR A 32 -11.46 0.45 16.80
N HIS A 33 -12.00 0.93 15.67
CA HIS A 33 -12.52 0.08 14.60
C HIS A 33 -11.42 -0.78 13.96
N TRP A 34 -10.34 -0.16 13.47
CA TRP A 34 -9.22 -0.86 12.84
C TRP A 34 -8.37 -1.68 13.82
N PRO A 35 -8.03 -1.20 15.04
CA PRO A 35 -7.32 -2.02 16.01
C PRO A 35 -8.08 -3.30 16.41
N LEU A 36 -9.39 -3.21 16.66
CA LEU A 36 -10.22 -4.39 16.97
C LEU A 36 -10.32 -5.35 15.77
N PHE A 37 -10.42 -4.80 14.55
CA PHE A 37 -10.39 -5.59 13.33
C PHE A 37 -9.07 -6.37 13.20
N HIS A 38 -7.92 -5.71 13.33
CA HIS A 38 -6.61 -6.36 13.28
C HIS A 38 -6.40 -7.39 14.40
N ASN A 39 -6.95 -7.15 15.60
CA ASN A 39 -6.96 -8.12 16.69
C ASN A 39 -7.68 -9.42 16.27
N GLY A 40 -8.86 -9.28 15.65
CA GLY A 40 -9.60 -10.42 15.11
C GLY A 40 -8.84 -11.18 14.02
N VAL A 41 -8.18 -10.45 13.10
CA VAL A 41 -7.33 -11.06 12.06
C VAL A 41 -6.20 -11.86 12.71
N ALA A 42 -5.49 -11.28 13.68
CA ALA A 42 -4.40 -11.95 14.39
C ALA A 42 -4.88 -13.22 15.11
N ALA A 43 -6.03 -13.16 15.80
CA ALA A 43 -6.63 -14.31 16.46
C ALA A 43 -6.98 -15.45 15.48
N SER A 44 -7.47 -15.11 14.29
CA SER A 44 -7.75 -16.11 13.25
C SER A 44 -6.50 -16.72 12.63
N LEU A 45 -5.45 -15.93 12.36
CA LEU A 45 -4.19 -16.41 11.79
C LEU A 45 -3.39 -17.32 12.74
N ALA A 46 -3.66 -17.26 14.04
CA ALA A 46 -3.12 -18.21 15.01
C ALA A 46 -3.70 -19.63 14.85
N ILE A 47 -4.81 -19.80 14.12
CA ILE A 47 -5.43 -21.10 13.88
C ILE A 47 -4.60 -21.87 12.84
N ASN A 48 -4.38 -23.16 13.11
CA ASN A 48 -3.64 -24.03 12.21
C ASN A 48 -4.39 -24.20 10.88
N ARG A 49 -3.72 -23.88 9.77
CA ARG A 49 -4.20 -24.08 8.38
C ARG A 49 -4.70 -25.49 8.04
N HIS A 50 -4.27 -26.50 8.79
CA HIS A 50 -4.64 -27.90 8.58
C HIS A 50 -5.77 -28.37 9.50
N ALA A 51 -6.39 -27.48 10.28
CA ALA A 51 -7.61 -27.79 11.03
C ALA A 51 -8.78 -27.94 10.04
N CYS A 52 -8.87 -29.11 9.38
CA CYS A 52 -9.81 -29.38 8.30
C CYS A 52 -11.29 -29.41 8.72
N ASP A 53 -11.59 -29.40 10.02
CA ASP A 53 -12.96 -29.61 10.54
C ASP A 53 -13.52 -28.40 11.30
N MET A 54 -13.15 -27.18 10.91
CA MET A 54 -13.98 -26.00 11.22
C MET A 54 -15.22 -26.07 10.31
N GLY A 55 -16.14 -26.98 10.62
CA GLY A 55 -17.32 -27.23 9.79
C GLY A 55 -18.15 -25.96 9.61
N ASP A 56 -18.89 -25.89 8.50
CA ASP A 56 -19.81 -24.79 8.16
C ASP A 56 -20.71 -24.38 9.33
N ASN A 57 -21.04 -25.32 10.21
CA ASN A 57 -21.82 -25.13 11.43
C ASN A 57 -21.10 -24.31 12.50
N TRP A 58 -19.77 -24.44 12.64
CA TRP A 58 -18.98 -23.65 13.58
C TRP A 58 -18.93 -22.19 13.13
N ILE A 59 -18.62 -21.96 11.85
CA ILE A 59 -18.60 -20.62 11.23
C ILE A 59 -20.00 -20.00 11.31
N ARG A 60 -21.06 -20.75 10.96
CA ARG A 60 -22.46 -20.32 11.17
C ARG A 60 -22.73 -19.97 12.62
N SER A 61 -22.33 -20.80 13.57
CA SER A 61 -22.63 -20.59 14.98
C SER A 61 -21.95 -19.35 15.54
N GLN A 62 -20.76 -18.99 15.05
CA GLN A 62 -20.05 -17.78 15.48
C GLN A 62 -20.64 -16.52 14.83
N ILE A 63 -21.06 -16.61 13.56
CA ILE A 63 -21.63 -15.49 12.80
C ILE A 63 -23.09 -15.22 13.17
N LEU A 64 -23.89 -16.26 13.42
CA LEU A 64 -25.36 -16.15 13.64
C LEU A 64 -25.75 -16.03 15.12
N LYS A 65 -24.82 -16.16 16.07
CA LYS A 65 -25.13 -16.03 17.51
C LYS A 65 -25.54 -14.60 17.90
N ASN A 66 -24.96 -13.59 17.24
CA ASN A 66 -25.26 -12.19 17.48
C ASN A 66 -25.89 -11.59 16.23
N ASN A 67 -26.94 -10.77 16.39
CA ASN A 67 -27.60 -10.11 15.26
C ASN A 67 -26.67 -9.10 14.56
N ASP A 68 -25.70 -8.54 15.31
CA ASP A 68 -24.70 -7.60 14.79
C ASP A 68 -23.30 -8.23 14.83
N ILE A 69 -22.60 -8.16 13.69
CA ILE A 69 -21.21 -8.60 13.56
C ILE A 69 -20.32 -7.48 14.09
N THR A 70 -19.55 -7.78 15.14
CA THR A 70 -18.57 -6.85 15.71
C THR A 70 -17.35 -6.68 14.79
N ASN A 71 -16.63 -5.56 14.90
CA ASN A 71 -15.42 -5.31 14.09
C ASN A 71 -14.34 -6.39 14.28
N GLU A 72 -14.24 -6.96 15.48
CA GLU A 72 -13.34 -8.08 15.76
C GLU A 72 -13.77 -9.36 15.02
N GLN A 73 -15.06 -9.67 15.02
CA GLN A 73 -15.59 -10.80 14.25
C GLN A 73 -15.40 -10.61 12.74
N ALA A 74 -15.53 -9.38 12.22
CA ALA A 74 -15.22 -9.08 10.83
C ALA A 74 -13.74 -9.37 10.50
N GLY A 75 -12.82 -8.94 11.37
CA GLY A 75 -11.39 -9.26 11.21
C GLY A 75 -11.11 -10.76 11.27
N PHE A 76 -11.75 -11.46 12.22
CA PHE A 76 -11.65 -12.91 12.34
C PHE A 76 -12.11 -13.64 11.07
N LEU A 77 -13.22 -13.19 10.46
CA LEU A 77 -13.68 -13.71 9.17
C LEU A 77 -12.65 -13.49 8.05
N TYR A 78 -12.05 -12.32 7.98
CA TYR A 78 -11.04 -12.04 6.96
C TYR A 78 -9.86 -13.01 7.04
N GLY A 79 -9.30 -13.24 8.24
CA GLY A 79 -8.16 -14.14 8.36
C GLY A 79 -8.52 -15.63 8.21
N LEU A 80 -9.76 -16.06 8.49
CA LEU A 80 -10.24 -17.38 8.03
C LEU A 80 -10.23 -17.49 6.50
N GLY A 81 -10.58 -16.41 5.80
CA GLY A 81 -10.47 -16.31 4.35
C GLY A 81 -9.03 -16.39 3.85
N LEU A 82 -8.07 -15.80 4.56
CA LEU A 82 -6.63 -15.88 4.26
C LEU A 82 -6.08 -17.30 4.40
N ILE A 83 -6.53 -18.04 5.41
CA ILE A 83 -6.13 -19.44 5.61
C ILE A 83 -6.68 -20.37 4.51
N GLY A 84 -7.75 -19.94 3.82
CA GLY A 84 -8.36 -20.69 2.71
C GLY A 84 -9.62 -21.47 3.09
N HIS A 85 -10.16 -21.25 4.30
CA HIS A 85 -11.35 -21.96 4.77
C HIS A 85 -12.64 -21.54 4.04
N PHE A 86 -12.64 -20.46 3.26
CA PHE A 86 -13.85 -20.00 2.55
C PHE A 86 -14.13 -20.76 1.25
N LYS A 87 -13.22 -21.64 0.78
CA LYS A 87 -13.45 -22.44 -0.44
C LYS A 87 -14.69 -23.34 -0.36
N ASN A 88 -15.01 -23.83 0.84
CA ASN A 88 -16.09 -24.80 1.04
C ASN A 88 -17.40 -24.16 1.53
N LEU A 89 -17.44 -22.84 1.72
CA LEU A 89 -18.62 -22.20 2.29
C LEU A 89 -19.82 -22.22 1.33
N PRO A 90 -21.04 -22.50 1.83
CA PRO A 90 -22.23 -22.46 1.01
C PRO A 90 -22.51 -21.03 0.55
N LYS A 91 -22.90 -20.87 -0.73
CA LYS A 91 -23.23 -19.56 -1.34
C LYS A 91 -24.26 -18.78 -0.54
N SER A 92 -25.22 -19.46 0.09
CA SER A 92 -26.22 -18.82 0.97
C SER A 92 -25.60 -18.08 2.14
N LEU A 93 -24.52 -18.61 2.73
CA LEU A 93 -23.82 -17.97 3.83
C LEU A 93 -23.05 -16.74 3.33
N ILE A 94 -22.41 -16.84 2.17
CA ILE A 94 -21.72 -15.72 1.50
C ILE A 94 -22.69 -14.56 1.27
N TYR A 95 -23.87 -14.83 0.69
CA TYR A 95 -24.87 -13.77 0.49
C TYR A 95 -25.37 -13.20 1.82
N SER A 96 -25.58 -14.04 2.83
CA SER A 96 -26.01 -13.54 4.15
C SER A 96 -24.95 -12.66 4.83
N LEU A 97 -23.66 -12.91 4.58
CA LEU A 97 -22.56 -12.10 5.08
C LEU A 97 -22.45 -10.75 4.35
N LEU A 98 -22.70 -10.75 3.04
CA LEU A 98 -22.68 -9.52 2.24
C LEU A 98 -23.94 -8.66 2.45
N GLN A 99 -25.05 -9.27 2.85
CA GLN A 99 -26.31 -8.59 3.16
C GLN A 99 -26.35 -8.05 4.60
N LYS A 100 -25.61 -8.65 5.55
CA LYS A 100 -25.58 -8.24 6.96
C LYS A 100 -24.40 -7.31 7.27
N ALA A 101 -24.76 -6.03 7.47
CA ALA A 101 -24.20 -5.02 8.37
C ALA A 101 -22.67 -4.79 8.47
N ASN A 102 -22.34 -3.49 8.48
CA ASN A 102 -21.03 -2.85 8.64
C ASN A 102 -20.06 -2.98 7.45
N GLU A 103 -19.48 -1.85 7.05
CA GLU A 103 -18.53 -1.75 5.93
C GLU A 103 -17.33 -2.70 6.08
N LEU A 104 -16.79 -2.83 7.30
CA LEU A 104 -15.67 -3.72 7.62
C LEU A 104 -15.99 -5.20 7.39
N THR A 105 -17.21 -5.63 7.69
CA THR A 105 -17.65 -7.01 7.44
C THR A 105 -17.72 -7.29 5.94
N MET A 106 -18.24 -6.33 5.16
CA MET A 106 -18.31 -6.43 3.71
C MET A 106 -16.90 -6.49 3.10
N MET A 107 -15.99 -5.63 3.55
CA MET A 107 -14.58 -5.66 3.12
C MET A 107 -13.91 -6.99 3.44
N ALA A 108 -14.01 -7.45 4.69
CA ALA A 108 -13.42 -8.71 5.16
C ALA A 108 -13.93 -9.93 4.40
N SER A 109 -15.25 -10.04 4.24
CA SER A 109 -15.87 -11.18 3.56
C SER A 109 -15.53 -11.18 2.08
N LEU A 110 -15.67 -10.05 1.38
CA LEU A 110 -15.39 -9.94 -0.05
C LEU A 110 -13.94 -10.29 -0.36
N LEU A 111 -12.99 -9.67 0.34
CA LEU A 111 -11.57 -9.92 0.13
C LEU A 111 -11.17 -11.34 0.56
N GLY A 112 -11.68 -11.82 1.70
CA GLY A 112 -11.42 -13.18 2.19
C GLY A 112 -11.89 -14.27 1.23
N ILE A 113 -13.06 -14.11 0.59
CA ILE A 113 -13.57 -15.04 -0.42
C ILE A 113 -12.68 -15.03 -1.65
N CYS A 114 -12.23 -13.85 -2.10
CA CYS A 114 -11.37 -13.73 -3.27
C CYS A 114 -9.98 -14.33 -3.02
N VAL A 115 -9.38 -14.10 -1.84
CA VAL A 115 -8.08 -14.69 -1.45
C VAL A 115 -8.19 -16.21 -1.36
N SER A 116 -9.24 -16.74 -0.73
CA SER A 116 -9.48 -18.18 -0.69
C SER A 116 -9.56 -18.80 -2.10
N ASN A 117 -10.06 -18.06 -3.08
CA ASN A 117 -10.19 -18.51 -4.47
C ASN A 117 -9.08 -17.96 -5.39
N TYR A 118 -7.90 -17.69 -4.85
CA TYR A 118 -6.74 -17.18 -5.60
C TYR A 118 -6.47 -18.00 -6.87
N LYS A 119 -6.33 -17.31 -8.01
CA LYS A 119 -6.11 -17.89 -9.35
C LYS A 119 -7.19 -18.85 -9.88
N SER A 120 -8.37 -18.90 -9.26
CA SER A 120 -9.43 -19.81 -9.70
C SER A 120 -10.13 -19.40 -10.99
N MET A 121 -10.10 -18.11 -11.37
CA MET A 121 -10.89 -17.53 -12.48
C MET A 121 -12.39 -17.90 -12.43
N SER A 122 -12.95 -18.01 -11.23
CA SER A 122 -14.35 -18.40 -11.04
C SER A 122 -15.32 -17.33 -11.55
N LEU A 123 -16.05 -17.64 -12.62
CA LEU A 123 -17.06 -16.76 -13.21
C LEU A 123 -18.17 -16.37 -12.22
N THR A 124 -18.51 -17.23 -11.26
CA THR A 124 -19.51 -16.91 -10.23
C THR A 124 -19.02 -15.77 -9.33
N LEU A 125 -17.74 -15.79 -8.93
CA LEU A 125 -17.17 -14.74 -8.10
C LEU A 125 -16.94 -13.46 -8.90
N THR A 126 -16.52 -13.57 -10.16
CA THR A 126 -16.43 -12.41 -11.07
C THR A 126 -17.79 -11.72 -11.20
N SER A 127 -18.88 -12.49 -11.38
CA SER A 127 -20.24 -11.93 -11.48
C SER A 127 -20.71 -11.25 -10.20
N LEU A 128 -20.26 -11.74 -9.03
CA LEU A 128 -20.52 -11.10 -7.74
C LEU A 128 -19.76 -9.76 -7.63
N LEU A 129 -18.49 -9.75 -8.05
CA LEU A 129 -17.64 -8.56 -8.02
C LEU A 129 -18.12 -7.45 -8.96
N THR A 130 -18.80 -7.80 -10.06
CA THR A 130 -19.40 -6.83 -10.98
C THR A 130 -20.33 -5.85 -10.26
N ILE A 131 -21.04 -6.30 -9.22
CA ILE A 131 -21.95 -5.44 -8.42
C ILE A 131 -21.18 -4.36 -7.64
N TYR A 132 -19.95 -4.65 -7.24
CA TYR A 132 -19.11 -3.76 -6.43
C TYR A 132 -18.19 -2.86 -7.27
N ILE A 133 -17.99 -3.19 -8.56
CA ILE A 133 -17.13 -2.45 -9.48
C ILE A 133 -18.00 -1.73 -10.52
N LYS A 134 -18.19 -0.42 -10.33
CA LYS A 134 -19.09 0.40 -11.16
C LYS A 134 -18.77 0.37 -12.65
N SER A 135 -17.51 0.19 -13.07
CA SER A 135 -17.17 0.09 -14.50
C SER A 135 -17.65 -1.20 -15.18
N MET A 136 -17.92 -2.26 -14.42
CA MET A 136 -18.42 -3.52 -14.95
C MET A 136 -19.95 -3.57 -15.04
N LEU A 137 -20.65 -2.65 -14.35
CA LEU A 137 -22.10 -2.58 -14.33
C LEU A 137 -22.65 -2.02 -15.64
N PRO A 138 -23.62 -2.70 -16.28
CA PRO A 138 -24.44 -2.10 -17.33
C PRO A 138 -25.10 -0.80 -16.83
N GLN A 139 -25.08 0.24 -17.66
CA GLN A 139 -25.62 1.59 -17.36
C GLN A 139 -27.13 1.61 -17.01
N THR A 140 -27.82 0.48 -17.08
CA THR A 140 -29.26 0.33 -16.84
C THR A 140 -29.62 -0.10 -15.43
N LEU A 141 -28.66 -0.54 -14.61
CA LEU A 141 -28.92 -1.02 -13.25
C LEU A 141 -28.90 0.15 -12.24
N PHE A 142 -29.84 0.09 -11.29
CA PHE A 142 -30.05 1.01 -10.17
C PHE A 142 -28.72 1.52 -9.57
N GLU A 143 -28.67 2.81 -9.22
CA GLU A 143 -27.54 3.44 -8.52
C GLU A 143 -27.44 2.90 -7.07
N TRP A 144 -26.86 1.70 -6.92
CA TRP A 144 -26.53 1.17 -5.60
C TRP A 144 -25.26 1.87 -5.09
N GLU A 145 -25.39 2.59 -3.98
CA GLU A 145 -24.26 3.25 -3.31
C GLU A 145 -23.43 2.24 -2.52
N VAL A 146 -22.38 1.71 -3.14
CA VAL A 146 -21.37 0.89 -2.46
C VAL A 146 -20.38 1.79 -1.71
N PRO A 147 -20.09 1.54 -0.41
CA PRO A 147 -18.99 2.20 0.30
C PRO A 147 -17.64 2.04 -0.40
N PHE A 148 -16.78 3.05 -0.37
CA PHE A 148 -15.53 3.06 -1.13
C PHE A 148 -14.55 1.97 -0.69
N GLY A 149 -14.40 1.70 0.61
CA GLY A 149 -13.56 0.61 1.11
C GLY A 149 -13.93 -0.76 0.53
N VAL A 150 -15.23 -1.02 0.34
CA VAL A 150 -15.72 -2.27 -0.28
C VAL A 150 -15.39 -2.31 -1.77
N GLN A 151 -15.44 -1.18 -2.48
CA GLN A 151 -15.06 -1.11 -3.89
C GLN A 151 -13.55 -1.41 -4.06
N ILE A 152 -12.70 -0.86 -3.19
CA ILE A 152 -11.25 -1.13 -3.17
C ILE A 152 -11.00 -2.64 -2.97
N CYS A 153 -11.68 -3.25 -2.00
CA CYS A 153 -11.60 -4.69 -1.76
C CYS A 153 -12.08 -5.52 -2.96
N GLY A 154 -13.12 -5.05 -3.66
CA GLY A 154 -13.62 -5.70 -4.87
C GLY A 154 -12.60 -5.69 -6.01
N ILE A 155 -11.91 -4.57 -6.22
CA ILE A 155 -10.85 -4.44 -7.24
C ILE A 155 -9.65 -5.31 -6.91
N MET A 156 -9.17 -5.27 -5.66
CA MET A 156 -8.10 -6.16 -5.22
C MET A 156 -8.51 -7.63 -5.39
N GLY A 157 -9.74 -7.97 -5.01
CA GLY A 157 -10.32 -9.30 -5.18
C GLY A 157 -10.32 -9.76 -6.64
N LEU A 158 -10.70 -8.88 -7.58
CA LEU A 158 -10.66 -9.15 -9.01
C LEU A 158 -9.22 -9.44 -9.49
N GLY A 159 -8.25 -8.63 -9.05
CA GLY A 159 -6.83 -8.84 -9.34
C GLY A 159 -6.32 -10.21 -8.84
N LEU A 160 -6.70 -10.61 -7.63
CA LEU A 160 -6.31 -11.88 -7.02
C LEU A 160 -6.94 -13.10 -7.71
N LEU A 161 -8.20 -13.01 -8.14
CA LEU A 161 -8.89 -14.09 -8.86
C LEU A 161 -8.24 -14.36 -10.23
N TYR A 162 -7.82 -13.30 -10.92
CA TYR A 162 -7.22 -13.33 -12.25
C TYR A 162 -5.69 -13.21 -12.22
N ALA A 163 -5.04 -13.43 -11.08
CA ALA A 163 -3.60 -13.27 -10.93
C ALA A 163 -2.81 -14.16 -11.91
N GLY A 164 -2.00 -13.56 -12.78
CA GLY A 164 -1.24 -14.25 -13.83
C GLY A 164 -2.09 -14.79 -14.99
N SER A 165 -3.39 -14.49 -15.05
CA SER A 165 -4.27 -14.90 -16.16
C SER A 165 -3.94 -14.18 -17.46
N GLY A 166 -3.52 -12.91 -17.38
CA GLY A 166 -3.37 -12.02 -18.54
C GLY A 166 -4.67 -11.82 -19.32
N ASP A 167 -5.83 -11.92 -18.65
CA ASP A 167 -7.11 -11.66 -19.28
C ASP A 167 -7.22 -10.17 -19.67
N ARG A 168 -7.30 -9.93 -20.98
CA ARG A 168 -7.35 -8.59 -21.55
C ARG A 168 -8.56 -7.79 -21.07
N TYR A 169 -9.73 -8.41 -20.99
CA TYR A 169 -10.95 -7.70 -20.63
C TYR A 169 -10.85 -7.13 -19.22
N ILE A 170 -10.35 -7.94 -18.28
CA ILE A 170 -10.12 -7.53 -16.90
C ILE A 170 -9.01 -6.49 -16.82
N SER A 171 -7.93 -6.63 -17.59
CA SER A 171 -6.86 -5.62 -17.64
C SER A 171 -7.34 -4.27 -18.18
N ASP A 172 -8.18 -4.24 -19.23
CA ASP A 172 -8.77 -3.01 -19.77
C ASP A 172 -9.64 -2.30 -18.73
N ILE A 173 -10.47 -3.06 -18.00
CA ILE A 173 -11.30 -2.53 -16.90
C ILE A 173 -10.43 -1.93 -15.79
N LEU A 174 -9.43 -2.68 -15.31
CA LEU A 174 -8.55 -2.22 -14.23
C LEU A 174 -7.73 -1.00 -14.64
N LEU A 175 -7.28 -0.93 -15.90
CA LEU A 175 -6.59 0.25 -16.42
C LEU A 175 -7.50 1.48 -16.42
N ALA A 176 -8.77 1.33 -16.83
CA ALA A 176 -9.75 2.41 -16.79
C ALA A 176 -10.05 2.88 -15.35
N GLU A 177 -10.03 1.97 -14.36
CA GLU A 177 -10.25 2.31 -12.95
C GLU A 177 -9.09 3.11 -12.32
N ILE A 178 -7.84 2.91 -12.77
CA ILE A 178 -6.69 3.73 -12.32
C ILE A 178 -6.90 5.20 -12.70
N GLY A 179 -7.37 5.46 -13.92
CA GLY A 179 -7.55 6.80 -14.48
C GLY A 179 -8.88 7.46 -14.16
N LYS A 180 -9.68 6.92 -13.23
CA LYS A 180 -11.06 7.35 -13.01
C LYS A 180 -11.19 8.79 -12.54
N LEU A 181 -12.13 9.49 -13.17
CA LEU A 181 -12.56 10.85 -12.83
C LEU A 181 -13.23 10.90 -11.45
N PRO A 182 -13.08 12.01 -10.68
CA PRO A 182 -13.92 12.24 -9.52
C PRO A 182 -15.38 12.38 -10.00
N VAL A 183 -16.21 11.39 -9.67
CA VAL A 183 -17.63 11.42 -10.01
C VAL A 183 -18.34 12.23 -8.94
N SER A 184 -18.96 13.35 -9.33
CA SER A 184 -19.83 14.14 -8.47
C SER A 184 -21.16 13.40 -8.25
N THR A 185 -21.13 12.35 -7.45
CA THR A 185 -22.32 11.83 -6.77
C THR A 185 -22.40 12.54 -5.43
N GLY A 186 -23.54 13.17 -5.15
CA GLY A 186 -23.70 14.18 -4.09
C GLY A 186 -23.13 13.83 -2.71
N GLU A 187 -22.65 14.89 -2.06
CA GLU A 187 -22.66 15.12 -0.60
C GLU A 187 -21.81 14.26 0.36
N LYS A 188 -20.77 13.52 -0.07
CA LYS A 188 -19.82 12.96 0.90
C LYS A 188 -18.35 13.31 0.63
N GLU A 189 -17.80 14.09 1.56
CA GLU A 189 -16.40 14.53 1.64
C GLU A 189 -15.37 13.37 1.69
N MET A 190 -15.77 12.18 2.15
CA MET A 190 -14.87 10.99 2.21
C MET A 190 -14.46 10.41 0.85
N VAL A 191 -15.18 10.76 -0.23
CA VAL A 191 -14.93 10.24 -1.59
C VAL A 191 -13.55 10.66 -2.15
N ILE A 192 -12.95 11.72 -1.58
CA ILE A 192 -11.71 12.31 -2.11
C ILE A 192 -10.46 11.66 -1.49
N LEU A 193 -10.51 11.31 -0.20
CA LEU A 193 -9.35 10.77 0.55
C LEU A 193 -9.00 9.34 0.10
N GLU A 194 -9.98 8.52 -0.25
CA GLU A 194 -9.75 7.11 -0.61
C GLU A 194 -9.41 6.91 -2.09
N ARG A 195 -9.36 7.98 -2.88
CA ARG A 195 -9.09 7.90 -4.33
C ARG A 195 -7.65 7.47 -4.63
N GLU A 196 -6.68 7.91 -3.84
CA GLU A 196 -5.29 7.44 -3.94
C GLU A 196 -5.21 5.94 -3.65
N ALA A 197 -5.88 5.47 -2.58
CA ALA A 197 -5.95 4.05 -2.24
C ALA A 197 -6.64 3.22 -3.34
N TYR A 198 -7.67 3.77 -3.98
CA TYR A 198 -8.37 3.13 -5.10
C TYR A 198 -7.50 3.01 -6.36
N ALA A 199 -6.83 4.09 -6.77
CA ALA A 199 -5.94 4.09 -7.93
C ALA A 199 -4.73 3.18 -7.70
N PHE A 200 -4.16 3.24 -6.49
CA PHE A 200 -3.07 2.36 -6.06
C PHE A 200 -3.46 0.88 -6.10
N THR A 201 -4.62 0.55 -5.53
CA THR A 201 -5.12 -0.84 -5.49
C THR A 201 -5.48 -1.35 -6.89
N SER A 202 -6.05 -0.50 -7.75
CA SER A 202 -6.29 -0.82 -9.16
C SER A 202 -4.97 -1.12 -9.91
N GLY A 203 -3.92 -0.35 -9.61
CA GLY A 203 -2.58 -0.59 -10.13
C GLY A 203 -1.97 -1.92 -9.68
N ILE A 204 -2.07 -2.25 -8.39
CA ILE A 204 -1.64 -3.54 -7.87
C ILE A 204 -2.44 -4.67 -8.53
N ALA A 205 -3.77 -4.56 -8.57
CA ALA A 205 -4.64 -5.55 -9.18
C ALA A 205 -4.26 -5.79 -10.66
N LEU A 206 -4.10 -4.73 -11.45
CA LEU A 206 -3.66 -4.82 -12.85
C LEU A 206 -2.30 -5.51 -12.96
N GLY A 207 -1.32 -5.10 -12.14
CA GLY A 207 0.00 -5.70 -12.10
C GLY A 207 -0.01 -7.19 -11.71
N THR A 208 -0.92 -7.60 -10.81
CA THR A 208 -1.08 -9.02 -10.45
C THR A 208 -1.69 -9.84 -11.58
N VAL A 209 -2.63 -9.29 -12.35
CA VAL A 209 -3.23 -9.96 -13.52
C VAL A 209 -2.20 -10.14 -14.63
N LEU A 210 -1.38 -9.11 -14.89
CA LEU A 210 -0.35 -9.07 -15.93
C LEU A 210 1.03 -9.56 -15.45
N PHE A 211 1.11 -10.16 -14.27
CA PHE A 211 2.39 -10.52 -13.64
C PHE A 211 3.31 -11.33 -14.57
N LYS A 212 4.53 -10.83 -14.80
CA LYS A 212 5.57 -11.40 -15.69
C LYS A 212 5.18 -11.57 -17.17
N LYS A 213 4.09 -10.94 -17.65
CA LYS A 213 3.65 -11.11 -19.05
C LYS A 213 4.24 -10.11 -20.04
N GLY A 214 4.97 -9.10 -19.58
CA GLY A 214 5.48 -8.02 -20.43
C GLY A 214 6.44 -8.42 -21.56
N LEU A 215 6.99 -9.65 -21.57
CA LEU A 215 7.86 -10.16 -22.65
C LEU A 215 7.14 -11.02 -23.69
N HIS A 216 6.04 -11.67 -23.32
CA HIS A 216 5.48 -12.79 -24.10
C HIS A 216 4.41 -12.38 -25.13
N ASN A 217 4.00 -11.11 -25.14
CA ASN A 217 2.91 -10.62 -25.97
C ASN A 217 3.36 -9.46 -26.89
N ILE A 218 4.48 -9.65 -27.60
CA ILE A 218 5.09 -8.73 -28.58
C ILE A 218 4.24 -8.64 -29.88
N ASN A 219 2.92 -8.60 -29.78
CA ASN A 219 2.01 -8.37 -30.90
C ASN A 219 1.35 -7.00 -30.74
N SER A 220 2.02 -5.97 -31.26
CA SER A 220 1.59 -4.64 -31.78
C SER A 220 0.49 -3.80 -31.10
N LYS A 221 -0.20 -4.28 -30.07
CA LYS A 221 -1.30 -3.58 -29.38
C LYS A 221 -1.12 -3.51 -27.86
N GLU A 222 -0.10 -4.15 -27.28
CA GLU A 222 0.27 -3.99 -25.86
C GLU A 222 1.15 -2.77 -25.56
N ASP A 223 1.69 -2.13 -26.59
CA ASP A 223 2.24 -0.77 -26.51
C ASP A 223 1.21 0.19 -25.90
N PHE A 224 -0.08 -0.09 -26.06
CA PHE A 224 -1.15 0.69 -25.49
C PHE A 224 -1.21 0.62 -23.95
N PHE A 225 -1.11 -0.55 -23.33
CA PHE A 225 -1.12 -0.65 -21.85
C PHE A 225 0.09 0.05 -21.25
N THR A 226 1.27 -0.19 -21.82
CA THR A 226 2.51 0.42 -21.34
C THR A 226 2.48 1.94 -21.55
N SER A 227 2.07 2.41 -22.73
CA SER A 227 1.95 3.85 -23.00
C SER A 227 0.86 4.52 -22.16
N ALA A 228 -0.26 3.85 -21.88
CA ALA A 228 -1.29 4.36 -20.98
C ALA A 228 -0.76 4.48 -19.55
N LEU A 229 -0.07 3.47 -19.02
CA LEU A 229 0.53 3.54 -17.70
C LEU A 229 1.63 4.61 -17.61
N LEU A 230 2.45 4.77 -18.66
CA LEU A 230 3.42 5.89 -18.73
C LEU A 230 2.72 7.25 -18.80
N SER A 231 1.59 7.35 -19.50
CA SER A 231 0.77 8.58 -19.53
C SER A 231 0.24 8.93 -18.14
N TYR A 232 -0.12 7.92 -17.34
CA TYR A 232 -0.59 8.06 -15.95
C TYR A 232 0.52 8.50 -14.99
N ILE A 233 1.78 8.15 -15.29
CA ILE A 233 2.95 8.59 -14.50
C ILE A 233 3.30 10.04 -14.81
N ILE A 234 3.25 10.45 -16.08
CA ILE A 234 3.61 11.82 -16.50
C ILE A 234 2.48 12.81 -16.22
N GLY A 235 1.23 12.34 -16.17
CA GLY A 235 0.05 13.20 -16.11
C GLY A 235 -0.34 13.79 -17.47
N LYS A 236 -0.16 13.01 -18.56
CA LYS A 236 -0.59 13.42 -19.91
C LYS A 236 -2.12 13.36 -20.06
N GLU A 237 -2.60 13.75 -21.25
CA GLU A 237 -4.03 13.70 -21.61
C GLU A 237 -4.58 12.27 -21.54
N ARG A 238 -5.84 12.11 -21.13
CA ARG A 238 -6.44 10.81 -20.81
C ARG A 238 -6.59 9.93 -22.05
N VAL A 239 -6.19 8.67 -21.89
CA VAL A 239 -6.35 7.64 -22.92
C VAL A 239 -7.80 7.12 -23.02
N TYR A 240 -8.53 7.08 -21.89
CA TYR A 240 -9.94 6.70 -21.85
C TYR A 240 -10.81 7.88 -21.40
N SER A 241 -11.69 8.35 -22.28
CA SER A 241 -12.68 9.40 -22.00
C SER A 241 -14.07 8.79 -21.81
N PHE A 242 -14.33 8.22 -20.63
CA PHE A 242 -15.69 7.89 -20.23
C PHE A 242 -16.26 9.02 -19.37
N GLY A 243 -17.06 9.89 -19.99
CA GLY A 243 -17.86 10.90 -19.31
C GLY A 243 -17.43 12.34 -19.55
N SER A 244 -18.43 13.22 -19.62
CA SER A 244 -18.28 14.68 -19.62
C SER A 244 -17.41 15.12 -18.44
N LEU A 245 -16.47 16.05 -18.67
CA LEU A 245 -15.76 16.79 -17.62
C LEU A 245 -16.77 17.52 -16.72
N ARG A 246 -17.37 16.80 -15.78
CA ARG A 246 -18.11 17.41 -14.69
C ARG A 246 -17.08 17.76 -13.63
N THR A 247 -16.89 19.06 -13.43
CA THR A 247 -16.09 19.59 -12.34
C THR A 247 -16.67 19.09 -11.03
N HIS A 248 -15.91 18.30 -10.27
CA HIS A 248 -16.27 17.99 -8.89
C HIS A 248 -16.24 19.30 -8.08
N ILE A 249 -17.13 19.43 -7.09
CA ILE A 249 -17.27 20.68 -6.30
C ILE A 249 -16.00 20.97 -5.47
N GLN A 250 -15.21 19.93 -5.17
CA GLN A 250 -14.04 19.99 -4.29
C GLN A 250 -12.70 19.68 -4.99
N VAL A 251 -12.72 19.00 -6.15
CA VAL A 251 -11.49 18.62 -6.88
C VAL A 251 -11.61 19.05 -8.33
N HIS A 252 -10.74 19.97 -8.73
CA HIS A 252 -10.67 20.49 -10.09
C HIS A 252 -9.47 19.90 -10.83
N GLU A 253 -9.71 18.91 -11.69
CA GLU A 253 -8.70 18.40 -12.62
C GLU A 253 -8.89 19.05 -13.99
N TYR A 254 -7.94 19.91 -14.39
CA TYR A 254 -7.99 20.66 -15.65
C TYR A 254 -7.29 19.89 -16.78
N GLY A 255 -8.01 19.03 -17.49
CA GLY A 255 -7.59 18.43 -18.77
C GLY A 255 -6.47 17.38 -18.71
N SER A 256 -5.49 17.53 -17.81
CA SER A 256 -4.44 16.56 -17.51
C SER A 256 -4.84 15.64 -16.35
N MET A 257 -4.29 14.42 -16.36
CA MET A 257 -4.47 13.48 -15.25
C MET A 257 -3.64 13.92 -14.05
N ASN A 258 -4.21 13.80 -12.85
CA ASN A 258 -3.47 14.07 -11.62
C ASN A 258 -2.45 12.95 -11.35
N ALA A 259 -1.21 13.18 -11.78
CA ALA A 259 -0.10 12.25 -11.61
C ALA A 259 0.12 11.87 -10.13
N ASN A 260 -0.20 12.74 -9.17
CA ASN A 260 -0.04 12.42 -7.75
C ASN A 260 -0.91 11.23 -7.30
N ILE A 261 -2.05 11.02 -7.96
CA ILE A 261 -2.99 9.93 -7.64
C ILE A 261 -2.66 8.70 -8.50
N THR A 262 -2.46 8.89 -9.80
CA THR A 262 -2.36 7.78 -10.76
C THR A 262 -0.96 7.19 -10.87
N ALA A 263 0.08 7.94 -10.52
CA ALA A 263 1.46 7.50 -10.70
C ALA A 263 1.80 6.28 -9.84
N THR A 264 1.41 6.25 -8.56
CA THR A 264 1.76 5.14 -7.65
C THR A 264 1.23 3.80 -8.15
N GLY A 265 -0.05 3.75 -8.51
CA GLY A 265 -0.68 2.56 -9.09
C GLY A 265 -0.06 2.16 -10.42
N ALA A 266 0.20 3.13 -11.30
CA ALA A 266 0.79 2.85 -12.62
C ALA A 266 2.24 2.34 -12.53
N MET A 267 3.04 2.90 -11.62
CA MET A 267 4.41 2.46 -11.35
C MET A 267 4.47 1.00 -10.91
N ILE A 268 3.63 0.61 -9.93
CA ILE A 268 3.59 -0.78 -9.46
C ILE A 268 3.06 -1.72 -10.55
N ALA A 269 2.02 -1.31 -11.28
CA ALA A 269 1.49 -2.11 -12.38
C ALA A 269 2.58 -2.44 -13.40
N LEU A 270 3.38 -1.46 -13.81
CA LEU A 270 4.52 -1.65 -14.71
C LEU A 270 5.61 -2.54 -14.08
N GLY A 271 5.97 -2.30 -12.82
CA GLY A 271 6.97 -3.10 -12.11
C GLY A 271 6.60 -4.59 -12.00
N LEU A 272 5.32 -4.90 -11.75
CA LEU A 272 4.83 -6.28 -11.68
C LEU A 272 4.67 -6.93 -13.07
N THR A 273 4.24 -6.16 -14.07
CA THR A 273 4.10 -6.64 -15.46
C THR A 273 5.44 -7.02 -16.07
N TYR A 274 6.46 -6.18 -15.86
CA TYR A 274 7.82 -6.35 -16.36
C TYR A 274 8.79 -6.93 -15.32
N PHE A 275 8.26 -7.56 -14.27
CA PHE A 275 9.05 -8.16 -13.21
C PHE A 275 10.06 -9.17 -13.77
N SER A 276 11.34 -8.99 -13.44
CA SER A 276 12.47 -9.84 -13.87
C SER A 276 12.62 -10.01 -15.40
N THR A 277 12.13 -9.05 -16.19
CA THR A 277 12.22 -9.11 -17.66
C THR A 277 13.51 -8.52 -18.23
N LYS A 278 14.23 -7.68 -17.47
CA LYS A 278 15.39 -6.89 -17.94
C LYS A 278 15.11 -6.01 -19.16
N ASN A 279 13.85 -5.62 -19.39
CA ASN A 279 13.53 -4.69 -20.47
C ASN A 279 14.14 -3.31 -20.17
N LYS A 280 15.15 -2.92 -20.96
CA LYS A 280 15.88 -1.66 -20.79
C LYS A 280 15.01 -0.45 -21.08
N ASP A 281 14.18 -0.53 -22.11
CA ASP A 281 13.36 0.59 -22.59
C ASP A 281 12.43 1.10 -21.49
N ILE A 282 11.89 0.17 -20.68
CA ILE A 282 10.97 0.49 -19.58
C ILE A 282 11.75 0.78 -18.30
N ALA A 283 12.86 0.08 -18.04
CA ALA A 283 13.70 0.35 -16.89
C ALA A 283 14.26 1.79 -16.90
N GLU A 284 14.60 2.33 -18.07
CA GLU A 284 15.12 3.70 -18.23
C GLU A 284 14.11 4.78 -17.78
N TRP A 285 12.80 4.53 -17.85
CA TRP A 285 11.79 5.46 -17.32
C TRP A 285 11.82 5.60 -15.78
N PHE A 286 12.42 4.63 -15.10
CA PHE A 286 12.50 4.56 -13.65
C PHE A 286 13.90 4.81 -13.11
N THR A 287 14.92 4.98 -13.97
CA THR A 287 16.24 5.38 -13.49
C THR A 287 16.17 6.76 -12.87
N PRO A 288 16.76 6.97 -11.69
CA PRO A 288 16.80 8.30 -11.09
C PRO A 288 17.60 9.24 -12.00
N ASN A 289 16.96 10.35 -12.40
CA ASN A 289 17.59 11.33 -13.28
C ASN A 289 18.74 12.04 -12.54
N ASP A 290 19.87 12.25 -13.20
CA ASP A 290 20.97 13.04 -12.62
C ASP A 290 20.69 14.56 -12.59
N ILE A 291 19.61 15.01 -13.24
CA ILE A 291 19.23 16.43 -13.29
C ILE A 291 18.44 16.80 -12.03
N MET A 292 19.07 17.56 -11.14
CA MET A 292 18.50 17.97 -9.83
C MET A 292 17.12 18.63 -9.96
N ARG A 293 16.92 19.51 -10.96
CA ARG A 293 15.64 20.18 -11.19
C ARG A 293 14.49 19.21 -11.52
N LEU A 294 14.78 18.06 -12.13
CA LEU A 294 13.75 17.05 -12.40
C LEU A 294 13.40 16.26 -11.15
N ILE A 295 14.34 16.11 -10.21
CA ILE A 295 14.13 15.45 -8.93
C ILE A 295 13.21 16.30 -8.04
N GLU A 296 13.42 17.62 -7.99
CA GLU A 296 12.58 18.56 -7.23
C GLU A 296 11.10 18.58 -7.69
N LEU A 297 10.84 18.26 -8.97
CA LEU A 297 9.47 18.21 -9.51
C LEU A 297 8.70 16.94 -9.12
N ILE A 298 9.37 15.94 -8.58
CA ILE A 298 8.79 14.65 -8.23
C ILE A 298 8.69 14.57 -6.71
N ARG A 299 7.50 14.19 -6.20
CA ARG A 299 7.35 13.94 -4.77
C ARG A 299 8.32 12.84 -4.30
N PRO A 300 8.96 13.00 -3.14
CA PRO A 300 10.05 12.11 -2.73
C PRO A 300 9.57 10.67 -2.41
N ASP A 301 8.33 10.48 -1.99
CA ASP A 301 7.71 9.15 -1.82
C ASP A 301 7.60 8.38 -3.14
N LEU A 302 7.33 9.07 -4.25
CA LEU A 302 7.33 8.47 -5.58
C LEU A 302 8.74 8.04 -6.00
N LEU A 303 9.79 8.73 -5.57
CA LEU A 303 11.18 8.34 -5.87
C LEU A 303 11.53 6.99 -5.24
N LEU A 304 11.09 6.75 -4.00
CA LEU A 304 11.21 5.44 -3.38
C LEU A 304 10.55 4.37 -4.24
N LEU A 305 9.29 4.58 -4.64
CA LEU A 305 8.57 3.61 -5.46
C LEU A 305 9.23 3.38 -6.83
N ARG A 306 9.74 4.44 -7.47
CA ARG A 306 10.48 4.34 -8.74
C ARG A 306 11.73 3.48 -8.61
N THR A 307 12.52 3.65 -7.55
CA THR A 307 13.69 2.79 -7.33
C THR A 307 13.32 1.33 -7.10
N VAL A 308 12.24 1.08 -6.35
CA VAL A 308 11.72 -0.28 -6.14
C VAL A 308 11.30 -0.89 -7.47
N VAL A 309 10.52 -0.18 -8.29
CA VAL A 309 10.08 -0.65 -9.61
C VAL A 309 11.25 -0.90 -10.55
N TYR A 310 12.24 -0.01 -10.60
CA TYR A 310 13.46 -0.21 -11.38
C TYR A 310 14.17 -1.52 -11.01
N ASN A 311 14.32 -1.77 -9.71
CA ASN A 311 14.96 -2.98 -9.19
C ASN A 311 14.10 -4.24 -9.37
N LEU A 312 12.77 -4.15 -9.35
CA LEU A 312 11.87 -5.26 -9.67
C LEU A 312 11.98 -5.67 -11.15
N ILE A 313 12.12 -4.71 -12.06
CA ILE A 313 12.34 -4.99 -13.50
C ILE A 313 13.74 -5.60 -13.71
N SER A 314 14.74 -5.02 -13.03
CA SER A 314 16.14 -5.45 -13.07
C SER A 314 16.48 -6.47 -11.97
N TRP A 315 15.57 -7.40 -11.68
CA TRP A 315 15.65 -8.30 -10.51
C TRP A 315 16.93 -9.11 -10.39
N GLU A 316 17.55 -9.47 -11.51
CA GLU A 316 18.77 -10.29 -11.53
C GLU A 316 20.05 -9.47 -11.35
N SER A 317 20.02 -8.15 -11.52
CA SER A 317 21.20 -7.29 -11.34
C SER A 317 21.40 -6.80 -9.90
N ILE A 318 20.53 -7.20 -8.98
CA ILE A 318 20.59 -6.82 -7.56
C ILE A 318 21.75 -7.56 -6.89
N ASN A 319 22.75 -6.79 -6.44
CA ASN A 319 23.92 -7.30 -5.71
C ASN A 319 23.92 -6.78 -4.26
N ASN A 320 24.43 -7.58 -3.33
CA ASN A 320 24.50 -7.26 -1.91
C ASN A 320 25.78 -6.50 -1.51
N THR A 321 26.21 -5.54 -2.32
CA THR A 321 27.42 -4.73 -2.07
C THR A 321 27.05 -3.27 -1.84
N THR A 322 27.85 -2.55 -1.02
CA THR A 322 27.68 -1.11 -0.80
C THR A 322 27.89 -0.32 -2.09
N GLU A 323 28.86 -0.72 -2.91
CA GLU A 323 29.14 -0.14 -4.23
C GLU A 323 27.92 -0.18 -5.15
N TRP A 324 27.13 -1.26 -5.10
CA TRP A 324 25.91 -1.38 -5.89
C TRP A 324 24.86 -0.36 -5.46
N ILE A 325 24.70 -0.13 -4.15
CA ILE A 325 23.76 0.88 -3.63
C ILE A 325 24.19 2.27 -4.05
N GLU A 326 25.47 2.60 -3.86
CA GLU A 326 26.03 3.91 -4.22
C GLU A 326 25.88 4.21 -5.71
N LYS A 327 26.00 3.19 -6.57
CA LYS A 327 25.82 3.34 -8.02
C LYS A 327 24.38 3.70 -8.43
N GLN A 328 23.38 3.37 -7.61
CA GLN A 328 21.97 3.70 -7.91
C GLN A 328 21.61 5.13 -7.52
N ILE A 329 22.44 5.80 -6.72
CA ILE A 329 22.18 7.14 -6.23
C ILE A 329 22.86 8.15 -7.16
N PRO A 330 22.12 9.12 -7.72
CA PRO A 330 22.70 10.20 -8.52
C PRO A 330 23.85 10.89 -7.79
N THR A 331 24.98 11.07 -8.48
CA THR A 331 26.18 11.68 -7.87
C THR A 331 25.89 13.10 -7.37
N ALA A 332 25.01 13.82 -8.06
CA ALA A 332 24.54 15.15 -7.65
C ALA A 332 23.83 15.13 -6.29
N LEU A 333 23.02 14.11 -5.99
CA LEU A 333 22.37 13.95 -4.69
C LEU A 333 23.36 13.53 -3.62
N SER A 334 24.24 12.55 -3.90
CA SER A 334 25.22 12.07 -2.93
C SER A 334 26.18 13.17 -2.44
N LYS A 335 26.51 14.14 -3.30
CA LYS A 335 27.43 15.23 -2.98
C LYS A 335 26.76 16.37 -2.21
N ASN A 336 25.46 16.59 -2.44
CA ASN A 336 24.75 17.76 -1.93
C ASN A 336 23.82 17.42 -0.75
N ALA A 337 23.50 16.15 -0.52
CA ALA A 337 22.66 15.72 0.60
C ALA A 337 23.27 16.13 1.95
N PHE A 338 22.43 16.60 2.87
CA PHE A 338 22.80 17.07 4.21
C PHE A 338 23.76 18.26 4.26
N GLN A 339 23.98 18.97 3.15
CA GLN A 339 24.74 20.23 3.10
C GLN A 339 23.81 21.43 3.03
N THR A 340 24.02 22.46 3.86
CA THR A 340 23.30 23.75 3.76
C THR A 340 23.96 24.74 2.80
N LYS A 341 25.27 24.61 2.53
CA LYS A 341 26.03 25.50 1.61
C LYS A 341 25.87 25.14 0.12
N ILE A 342 24.79 24.45 -0.25
CA ILE A 342 24.39 24.41 -1.66
C ILE A 342 24.09 25.85 -2.02
N SER A 343 24.83 26.41 -2.97
CA SER A 343 24.72 27.80 -3.44
C SER A 343 23.26 28.29 -3.35
N LEU A 344 23.00 29.11 -2.33
CA LEU A 344 21.70 29.52 -1.74
C LEU A 344 20.65 30.08 -2.73
N ASN A 345 20.95 30.09 -4.03
CA ASN A 345 20.14 30.70 -5.08
C ASN A 345 19.68 29.72 -6.17
N THR A 346 19.91 28.40 -6.05
CA THR A 346 19.62 27.46 -7.16
C THR A 346 18.70 26.29 -6.85
N TYR A 347 18.76 25.70 -5.65
CA TYR A 347 18.01 24.48 -5.33
C TYR A 347 17.62 24.44 -3.85
N ASP A 348 16.54 23.72 -3.55
CA ASP A 348 16.05 23.55 -2.18
C ASP A 348 16.77 22.38 -1.47
N ALA A 349 17.48 22.69 -0.39
CA ALA A 349 18.28 21.71 0.37
C ALA A 349 17.41 20.66 1.07
N GLU A 350 16.17 21.02 1.45
CA GLU A 350 15.21 20.10 2.04
C GLU A 350 14.80 19.02 1.05
N SER A 351 14.31 19.44 -0.11
CA SER A 351 13.90 18.56 -1.21
C SER A 351 15.01 17.59 -1.64
N ILE A 352 16.26 18.07 -1.73
CA ILE A 352 17.43 17.24 -2.06
C ILE A 352 17.69 16.17 -0.99
N THR A 353 17.63 16.56 0.28
CA THR A 353 17.92 15.67 1.40
C THR A 353 16.81 14.62 1.57
N GLN A 354 15.54 15.02 1.43
CA GLN A 354 14.41 14.10 1.38
C GLN A 354 14.55 13.10 0.23
N ALA A 355 14.82 13.58 -0.99
CA ALA A 355 15.00 12.73 -2.15
C ALA A 355 16.10 11.68 -1.93
N TYR A 356 17.24 12.08 -1.36
CA TYR A 356 18.31 11.15 -1.00
C TYR A 356 17.84 10.06 -0.01
N CYS A 357 17.15 10.45 1.07
CA CYS A 357 16.69 9.50 2.09
C CYS A 357 15.70 8.47 1.51
N TYR A 358 14.74 8.92 0.70
CA TYR A 358 13.76 8.04 0.05
C TYR A 358 14.39 7.11 -1.00
N LEU A 359 15.37 7.59 -1.77
CA LEU A 359 16.10 6.75 -2.72
C LEU A 359 16.88 5.65 -1.99
N VAL A 360 17.69 6.00 -0.99
CA VAL A 360 18.45 5.01 -0.19
C VAL A 360 17.51 3.97 0.44
N SER A 361 16.39 4.43 1.01
CA SER A 361 15.36 3.56 1.58
C SER A 361 14.78 2.59 0.55
N GLY A 362 14.43 3.07 -0.65
CA GLY A 362 13.89 2.23 -1.73
C GLY A 362 14.88 1.21 -2.27
N VAL A 363 16.16 1.58 -2.38
CA VAL A 363 17.24 0.63 -2.76
C VAL A 363 17.42 -0.44 -1.68
N CYS A 364 17.44 -0.06 -0.40
CA CYS A 364 17.54 -1.01 0.71
C CYS A 364 16.32 -1.94 0.78
N PHE A 365 15.12 -1.41 0.53
CA PHE A 365 13.88 -2.20 0.47
C PHE A 365 13.89 -3.19 -0.69
N SER A 366 14.39 -2.78 -1.86
CA SER A 366 14.58 -3.66 -3.02
C SER A 366 15.55 -4.81 -2.73
N LEU A 367 16.65 -4.50 -2.03
CA LEU A 367 17.62 -5.49 -1.59
C LEU A 367 16.99 -6.48 -0.60
N ALA A 368 16.19 -5.99 0.34
CA ALA A 368 15.47 -6.82 1.28
C ALA A 368 14.44 -7.73 0.61
N LEU A 369 13.70 -7.23 -0.39
CA LEU A 369 12.79 -8.05 -1.19
C LEU A 369 13.52 -9.21 -1.89
N LYS A 370 14.73 -8.98 -2.41
CA LYS A 370 15.53 -10.02 -3.09
C LYS A 370 15.99 -11.12 -2.15
N TYR A 371 16.39 -10.74 -0.94
CA TYR A 371 16.96 -11.63 0.07
C TYR A 371 15.96 -11.98 1.19
N ALA A 372 14.66 -11.83 0.95
CA ALA A 372 13.64 -12.05 1.95
C ALA A 372 13.65 -13.52 2.45
N GLY A 373 13.74 -13.72 3.76
CA GLY A 373 13.82 -15.04 4.41
C GLY A 373 15.09 -15.84 4.12
N THR A 374 16.11 -15.25 3.49
CA THR A 374 17.38 -15.95 3.15
C THR A 374 18.41 -15.91 4.27
N TRP A 375 18.20 -15.12 5.33
CA TRP A 375 19.15 -14.96 6.45
C TRP A 375 20.56 -14.49 6.02
N ASN A 376 20.66 -13.67 4.96
CA ASN A 376 21.94 -13.17 4.47
C ASN A 376 22.52 -12.07 5.40
N GLU A 377 23.61 -12.39 6.10
CA GLU A 377 24.27 -11.46 7.03
C GLU A 377 24.86 -10.22 6.36
N GLN A 378 25.38 -10.33 5.14
CA GLN A 378 25.97 -9.19 4.42
C GLN A 378 24.90 -8.13 4.14
N THR A 379 23.76 -8.56 3.61
CA THR A 379 22.61 -7.69 3.35
C THR A 379 22.10 -7.04 4.65
N ALA A 380 21.97 -7.82 5.71
CA ALA A 380 21.52 -7.32 7.01
C ALA A 380 22.49 -6.28 7.61
N ASN A 381 23.80 -6.48 7.46
CA ASN A 381 24.82 -5.54 7.95
C ASN A 381 24.81 -4.22 7.17
N ILE A 382 24.61 -4.27 5.85
CA ILE A 382 24.48 -3.08 5.01
C ILE A 382 23.26 -2.26 5.43
N ILE A 383 22.08 -2.89 5.51
CA ILE A 383 20.84 -2.21 5.93
C ILE A 383 20.98 -1.64 7.34
N ARG A 384 21.62 -2.38 8.27
CA ARG A 384 21.89 -1.91 9.64
C ARG A 384 22.82 -0.70 9.66
N THR A 385 23.77 -0.61 8.74
CA THR A 385 24.69 0.53 8.65
C THR A 385 23.92 1.78 8.24
N TYR A 386 23.08 1.70 7.21
CA TYR A 386 22.21 2.83 6.83
C TYR A 386 21.19 3.18 7.93
N PHE A 387 20.59 2.18 8.59
CA PHE A 387 19.71 2.43 9.73
C PHE A 387 20.42 3.24 10.84
N LYS A 388 21.64 2.86 11.22
CA LYS A 388 22.43 3.61 12.21
C LYS A 388 22.77 5.01 11.74
N GLN A 389 23.08 5.20 10.46
CA GLN A 389 23.33 6.52 9.89
C GLN A 389 22.09 7.42 10.02
N PHE A 390 20.91 6.93 9.63
CA PHE A 390 19.66 7.71 9.75
C PHE A 390 19.22 7.94 11.20
N GLN A 391 19.45 6.97 12.09
CA GLN A 391 19.11 7.10 13.51
C GLN A 391 19.83 8.29 14.17
N VAL A 392 21.10 8.53 13.81
CA VAL A 392 21.86 9.69 14.31
C VAL A 392 21.18 11.01 13.97
N TYR A 393 20.41 11.10 12.88
CA TYR A 393 19.69 12.33 12.52
C TYR A 393 18.38 12.51 13.30
N ILE A 394 17.72 11.43 13.74
CA ILE A 394 16.54 11.52 14.62
C ILE A 394 16.94 11.93 16.04
N ASP A 395 18.03 11.38 16.56
CA ASP A 395 18.49 11.63 17.93
C ASP A 395 19.08 13.05 18.12
N ARG A 396 19.15 13.87 17.06
CA ARG A 396 19.63 15.26 17.12
C ARG A 396 18.54 16.18 17.68
N PRO A 397 18.83 16.96 18.75
CA PRO A 397 17.88 17.94 19.27
C PRO A 397 17.66 19.09 18.27
N ALA A 398 16.46 19.68 18.26
CA ALA A 398 16.10 20.81 17.40
C ALA A 398 17.07 22.02 17.51
N ASP A 399 17.71 22.19 18.68
CA ASP A 399 18.66 23.26 18.98
C ASP A 399 20.03 23.12 18.26
N TYR A 400 20.27 22.02 17.52
CA TYR A 400 21.51 21.81 16.77
C TYR A 400 21.56 22.61 15.46
N VAL A 401 20.40 23.03 14.93
CA VAL A 401 20.31 23.86 13.72
C VAL A 401 20.99 25.23 13.93
N GLU A 402 21.03 25.72 15.18
CA GLU A 402 21.75 26.96 15.53
C GLU A 402 23.27 26.78 15.64
N ASN A 403 23.75 25.57 15.96
CA ASN A 403 25.16 25.31 16.28
C ASN A 403 25.96 24.66 15.14
N ASP A 404 25.30 24.08 14.14
CA ASP A 404 25.93 23.56 12.93
C ASP A 404 25.20 24.08 11.68
N PRO A 405 25.46 25.33 11.26
CA PRO A 405 24.78 25.97 10.13
C PRO A 405 25.09 25.29 8.79
N ASP A 406 25.93 24.24 8.77
CA ASP A 406 26.40 23.51 7.60
C ASP A 406 25.60 22.21 7.30
N CYS A 407 24.71 21.77 8.20
CA CYS A 407 23.97 20.49 8.06
C CYS A 407 22.44 20.66 8.13
N TYR A 408 21.75 20.39 7.02
CA TYR A 408 20.28 20.39 6.96
C TYR A 408 19.74 18.99 7.26
N ALA A 409 18.93 18.84 8.31
CA ALA A 409 18.24 17.60 8.63
C ALA A 409 16.83 17.63 8.00
N PRO A 410 16.39 16.55 7.33
CA PRO A 410 15.04 16.48 6.78
C PRO A 410 14.00 16.43 7.92
N ASP A 411 12.74 16.68 7.56
CA ASP A 411 11.60 16.62 8.47
C ASP A 411 11.53 15.28 9.22
N THR A 412 11.06 15.34 10.47
CA THR A 412 10.97 14.17 11.35
C THR A 412 10.11 13.06 10.77
N ILE A 413 9.03 13.41 10.05
CA ILE A 413 8.10 12.46 9.43
C ILE A 413 8.81 11.65 8.35
N THR A 414 9.57 12.30 7.46
CA THR A 414 10.38 11.61 6.45
C THR A 414 11.41 10.67 7.08
N LEU A 415 12.11 11.11 8.13
CA LEU A 415 13.07 10.26 8.84
C LEU A 415 12.42 9.05 9.48
N GLU A 416 11.29 9.23 10.17
CA GLU A 416 10.51 8.14 10.78
C GLU A 416 10.03 7.14 9.72
N PHE A 417 9.57 7.62 8.57
CA PHE A 417 9.14 6.77 7.46
C PHE A 417 10.30 5.95 6.86
N VAL A 418 11.44 6.60 6.61
CA VAL A 418 12.65 5.95 6.09
C VAL A 418 13.15 4.88 7.06
N ILE A 419 13.21 5.21 8.35
CA ILE A 419 13.62 4.27 9.40
C ILE A 419 12.64 3.10 9.51
N SER A 420 11.34 3.36 9.50
CA SER A 420 10.32 2.30 9.51
C SER A 420 10.49 1.35 8.31
N THR A 421 10.78 1.90 7.14
CA THR A 421 11.04 1.11 5.92
C THR A 421 12.32 0.29 6.03
N LEU A 422 13.39 0.83 6.63
CA LEU A 422 14.63 0.10 6.86
C LEU A 422 14.49 -0.99 7.92
N VAL A 423 13.71 -0.76 8.97
CA VAL A 423 13.38 -1.77 9.99
C VAL A 423 12.59 -2.91 9.36
N LEU A 424 11.58 -2.59 8.54
CA LEU A 424 10.83 -3.59 7.78
C LEU A 424 11.77 -4.38 6.85
N SER A 425 12.66 -3.68 6.13
CA SER A 425 13.65 -4.30 5.25
C SER A 425 14.58 -5.27 6.00
N LEU A 426 15.05 -4.89 7.19
CA LEU A 426 15.87 -5.73 8.04
C LEU A 426 15.09 -6.94 8.58
N ALA A 427 13.82 -6.73 8.94
CA ALA A 427 12.93 -7.79 9.41
C ALA A 427 12.56 -8.79 8.30
N MET A 428 12.54 -8.36 7.03
CA MET A 428 12.27 -9.24 5.89
C MET A 428 13.44 -10.14 5.51
N VAL A 429 14.68 -9.67 5.68
CA VAL A 429 15.89 -10.45 5.33
C VAL A 429 16.15 -11.58 6.33
N ARG A 430 15.80 -11.34 7.59
CA ARG A 430 15.67 -12.37 8.63
C ARG A 430 14.37 -13.15 8.43
#